data_AF-A0A318DT80-F1
#
_entry.id   AF-A0A318DT80-F1
#
_cell.length_a   1.000
_cell.length_b   1.000
_cell.length_c   1.000
_cell.angle_alpha   90.00
_cell.angle_beta   90.00
_cell.angle_gamma   90.00
#
_symmetry.space_group_name_H-M   'P 1'
#
loop_
_entity.id
_entity.type
_entity.pdbx_description
1 polymer ?
#
loop_
_entity_poly.entity_id
_entity_poly.type
_entity_poly.pdbx_seq_one_letter_code
_entity_poly.pdbx_strand_id
1 'polypeptide(L)'
;MKKELSKRALSCCVLLAAASLAACGTPPAKDFGGRWKPVNHFQDAPSEIPLNQAYTYYAAPMDETLRTMLRRWTKDAGLQFSYQLQSDYTLYKAVTQIHTTDVYSATSELSSIYAAQGVSVTTDGHEIRVSAARMSSSTGTTETPASGTPQSASAPQNTPPAQAK
;
A
#
# COMPACT_ATOMS: atom_id res chain seq x y z
N MET A 1 18.73 54.33 -68.65
CA MET A 1 19.18 53.62 -67.43
C MET A 1 18.12 53.56 -66.31
N LYS A 2 17.41 54.65 -65.98
CA LYS A 2 16.41 54.70 -64.88
C LYS A 2 15.21 53.74 -65.01
N LYS A 3 14.74 53.50 -66.25
CA LYS A 3 13.58 52.61 -66.53
C LYS A 3 13.88 51.12 -66.30
N GLU A 4 15.12 50.69 -66.53
CA GLU A 4 15.54 49.29 -66.38
C GLU A 4 15.78 48.93 -64.90
N LEU A 5 16.26 49.88 -64.10
CA LEU A 5 16.37 49.73 -62.64
C LEU A 5 14.99 49.60 -61.97
N SER A 6 14.01 50.39 -62.43
CA SER A 6 12.62 50.35 -61.92
C SER A 6 11.90 49.05 -62.30
N LYS A 7 12.10 48.52 -63.52
CA LYS A 7 11.57 47.20 -63.91
C LYS A 7 12.18 46.06 -63.10
N ARG A 8 13.49 46.11 -62.83
CA ARG A 8 14.19 45.10 -61.99
C ARG A 8 13.73 45.17 -60.53
N ALA A 9 13.52 46.36 -59.99
CA ALA A 9 12.99 46.54 -58.64
C ALA A 9 11.53 46.07 -58.52
N LEU A 10 10.68 46.37 -59.50
CA LEU A 10 9.29 45.91 -59.54
C LEU A 10 9.21 44.38 -59.65
N SER A 11 10.04 43.78 -60.51
CA SER A 11 10.15 42.32 -60.65
C SER A 11 10.62 41.64 -59.35
N CYS A 12 11.60 42.23 -58.67
CA CYS A 12 12.08 41.73 -57.37
C CYS A 12 11.00 41.80 -56.28
N CYS A 13 10.26 42.92 -56.18
CA CYS A 13 9.15 43.05 -55.24
C CYS A 13 8.01 42.04 -55.53
N VAL A 14 7.71 41.76 -56.80
CA VAL A 14 6.70 40.75 -57.16
C VAL A 14 7.16 39.35 -56.77
N LEU A 15 8.45 39.02 -56.96
CA LEU A 15 9.01 37.73 -56.57
C LEU A 15 9.06 37.55 -55.04
N LEU A 16 9.45 38.60 -54.30
CA LEU A 16 9.45 38.60 -52.83
C LEU A 16 8.03 38.50 -52.25
N ALA A 17 7.06 39.19 -52.86
CA ALA A 17 5.66 39.06 -52.49
C ALA A 17 5.14 37.64 -52.78
N ALA A 18 5.46 37.05 -53.94
CA ALA A 18 5.05 35.68 -54.25
C ALA A 18 5.65 34.65 -53.29
N ALA A 19 6.91 34.84 -52.87
CA ALA A 19 7.59 33.94 -51.92
C ALA A 19 7.03 34.02 -50.49
N SER A 20 6.63 35.22 -50.03
CA SER A 20 6.03 35.38 -48.70
C SER A 20 4.64 34.76 -48.60
N LEU A 21 3.87 34.72 -49.70
CA LEU A 21 2.58 34.02 -49.74
C LEU A 21 2.73 32.48 -49.66
N ALA A 22 3.83 31.91 -50.14
CA ALA A 22 4.08 30.46 -50.09
C ALA A 22 4.54 29.96 -48.70
N ALA A 23 5.02 30.86 -47.83
CA ALA A 23 5.51 30.51 -46.49
C ALA A 23 4.39 30.31 -45.45
N CYS A 24 3.12 30.56 -45.81
CA CYS A 24 1.96 30.41 -44.91
C CYS A 24 1.23 29.05 -45.06
N GLY A 25 1.80 28.09 -45.79
CA GLY A 25 1.22 26.77 -45.96
C GLY A 25 1.43 25.90 -44.72
N THR A 26 0.40 25.74 -43.89
CA THR A 26 0.43 24.75 -42.79
C THR A 26 0.42 23.35 -43.39
N PRO A 27 1.36 22.45 -43.03
CA PRO A 27 1.34 21.08 -43.53
C PRO A 27 0.04 20.39 -43.12
N PRO A 28 -0.59 19.59 -44.00
CA PRO A 28 -1.84 18.92 -43.67
C PRO A 28 -1.64 18.02 -42.44
N ALA A 29 -2.66 17.97 -41.58
CA ALA A 29 -2.66 17.08 -40.44
C ALA A 29 -2.47 15.62 -40.89
N LYS A 30 -1.81 14.82 -40.05
CA LYS A 30 -1.66 13.39 -40.32
C LYS A 30 -3.05 12.75 -40.29
N ASP A 31 -3.46 12.22 -41.43
CA ASP A 31 -4.73 11.51 -41.54
C ASP A 31 -4.63 10.13 -40.88
N PHE A 32 -5.66 9.78 -40.11
CA PHE A 32 -5.78 8.47 -39.47
C PHE A 32 -6.65 7.59 -40.37
N GLY A 33 -5.99 6.95 -41.34
CA GLY A 33 -6.63 6.01 -42.28
C GLY A 33 -6.55 4.56 -41.83
N GLY A 34 -7.51 3.75 -42.26
CA GLY A 34 -7.58 2.31 -42.01
C GLY A 34 -9.02 1.78 -42.05
N ARG A 35 -9.20 0.46 -41.93
CA ARG A 35 -10.53 -0.09 -41.67
C ARG A 35 -10.91 0.27 -40.24
N TRP A 36 -11.89 1.15 -40.08
CA TRP A 36 -12.48 1.48 -38.78
C TRP A 36 -12.93 0.19 -38.09
N LYS A 37 -12.31 -0.13 -36.95
CA LYS A 37 -12.77 -1.23 -36.10
C LYS A 37 -13.95 -0.73 -35.25
N PRO A 38 -15.06 -1.48 -35.17
CA PRO A 38 -16.13 -1.18 -34.22
C PRO A 38 -15.56 -1.14 -32.79
N VAL A 39 -15.76 -0.03 -32.08
CA VAL A 39 -15.25 0.15 -30.71
C VAL A 39 -16.14 -0.57 -29.71
N ASN A 40 -17.46 -0.40 -29.84
CA ASN A 40 -18.44 -1.00 -28.94
C ASN A 40 -18.81 -2.39 -29.45
N HIS A 41 -18.20 -3.42 -28.88
CA HIS A 41 -18.53 -4.82 -29.14
C HIS A 41 -18.62 -5.56 -27.80
N PHE A 42 -19.44 -6.60 -27.77
CA PHE A 42 -19.48 -7.53 -26.65
C PHE A 42 -18.31 -8.52 -26.77
N GLN A 43 -17.83 -9.00 -25.62
CA GLN A 43 -16.80 -10.03 -25.56
C GLN A 43 -17.40 -11.41 -25.88
N ASP A 44 -16.57 -12.29 -26.44
CA ASP A 44 -16.98 -13.64 -26.84
C ASP A 44 -17.34 -14.55 -25.64
N ALA A 45 -16.89 -14.19 -24.44
CA ALA A 45 -17.13 -14.94 -23.21
C ALA A 45 -17.55 -14.00 -22.07
N PRO A 46 -18.42 -14.46 -21.16
CA PRO A 46 -18.78 -13.70 -19.97
C PRO A 46 -17.58 -13.60 -19.01
N SER A 47 -17.32 -12.41 -18.48
CA SER A 47 -16.37 -12.19 -17.38
C SER A 47 -17.09 -12.23 -16.05
N GLU A 48 -16.62 -13.05 -15.11
CA GLU A 48 -17.13 -13.03 -13.75
C GLU A 48 -16.76 -11.69 -13.06
N ILE A 49 -17.76 -11.03 -12.47
CA ILE A 49 -17.59 -9.84 -11.66
C ILE A 49 -18.10 -10.19 -10.26
N PRO A 50 -17.23 -10.37 -9.25
CA PRO A 50 -17.65 -10.75 -7.92
C PRO A 50 -18.57 -9.68 -7.29
N LEU A 51 -19.72 -10.12 -6.75
CA LEU A 51 -20.67 -9.21 -6.07
C LEU A 51 -20.13 -8.72 -4.73
N ASN A 52 -19.47 -9.61 -3.97
CA ASN A 52 -18.88 -9.31 -2.68
C ASN A 52 -17.37 -9.45 -2.78
N GLN A 53 -16.69 -8.35 -3.07
CA GLN A 53 -15.23 -8.31 -3.06
C GLN A 53 -14.75 -8.19 -1.61
N ALA A 54 -13.94 -9.15 -1.17
CA ALA A 54 -13.28 -9.06 0.12
C ALA A 54 -12.35 -7.83 0.12
N TYR A 55 -12.36 -7.07 1.21
CA TYR A 55 -11.43 -5.96 1.37
C TYR A 55 -10.00 -6.50 1.48
N THR A 56 -9.07 -5.91 0.72
CA THR A 56 -7.65 -6.23 0.80
C THR A 56 -6.94 -5.18 1.65
N TYR A 57 -6.23 -5.62 2.67
CA TYR A 57 -5.35 -4.80 3.50
C TYR A 57 -4.01 -4.62 2.79
N TYR A 58 -3.65 -3.37 2.50
CA TYR A 58 -2.38 -2.99 1.86
C TYR A 58 -2.07 -1.51 2.13
N ALA A 59 -0.80 -1.10 1.99
CA ALA A 59 -0.41 0.31 2.02
C ALA A 59 -0.65 0.98 0.66
N ALA A 60 -1.48 2.02 0.62
CA ALA A 60 -1.69 2.83 -0.57
C ALA A 60 -0.66 3.99 -0.62
N PRO A 61 -0.26 4.47 -1.80
CA PRO A 61 0.63 5.64 -1.92
C PRO A 61 0.09 6.93 -1.28
N MET A 62 -1.22 7.00 -1.05
CA MET A 62 -1.89 8.12 -0.37
C MET A 62 -1.83 8.01 1.16
N ASP A 63 -1.42 6.86 1.69
CA ASP A 63 -1.26 6.66 3.12
C ASP A 63 0.13 7.18 3.53
N GLU A 64 0.18 8.37 4.12
CA GLU A 64 1.44 8.98 4.56
C GLU A 64 2.00 8.30 5.82
N THR A 65 1.11 7.90 6.74
CA THR A 65 1.46 7.37 8.06
C THR A 65 0.70 6.09 8.42
N LEU A 66 1.20 5.41 9.45
CA LEU A 66 0.57 4.24 10.05
C LEU A 66 -0.86 4.54 10.48
N ARG A 67 -1.09 5.69 11.14
CA ARG A 67 -2.43 6.08 11.58
C ARG A 67 -3.37 6.36 10.40
N THR A 68 -2.90 7.00 9.33
CA THR A 68 -3.76 7.28 8.15
C THR A 68 -4.14 5.98 7.45
N MET A 69 -3.18 5.08 7.27
CA MET A 69 -3.40 3.77 6.66
C MET A 69 -4.41 2.94 7.47
N LEU A 70 -4.20 2.80 8.78
CA LEU A 70 -5.08 2.00 9.63
C LEU A 70 -6.47 2.61 9.78
N ARG A 71 -6.57 3.94 9.76
CA ARG A 71 -7.86 4.63 9.70
C ARG A 71 -8.61 4.31 8.41
N ARG A 72 -7.91 4.25 7.28
CA ARG A 72 -8.52 3.84 6.00
C ARG A 72 -8.94 2.38 6.05
N TRP A 73 -8.06 1.47 6.48
CA TRP A 73 -8.38 0.04 6.59
C TRP A 73 -9.63 -0.21 7.43
N THR A 74 -9.69 0.41 8.61
CA THR A 74 -10.84 0.26 9.51
C THR A 74 -12.11 0.87 8.92
N LYS A 75 -12.04 2.04 8.30
CA LYS A 75 -13.18 2.65 7.61
C LYS A 75 -13.72 1.78 6.47
N ASP A 76 -12.83 1.26 5.63
CA ASP A 76 -13.21 0.51 4.43
C ASP A 76 -13.72 -0.89 4.78
N ALA A 77 -13.17 -1.52 5.83
CA ALA A 77 -13.60 -2.82 6.32
C ALA A 77 -14.74 -2.76 7.37
N GLY A 78 -15.18 -1.56 7.78
CA GLY A 78 -16.23 -1.38 8.79
C GLY A 78 -15.81 -1.75 10.22
N LEU A 79 -14.52 -1.64 10.54
CA LEU A 79 -13.94 -1.91 11.86
C LEU A 79 -13.81 -0.62 12.69
N GLN A 80 -13.67 -0.78 14.00
CA GLN A 80 -13.29 0.30 14.92
C GLN A 80 -11.78 0.54 14.93
N PHE A 81 -11.38 1.76 15.27
CA PHE A 81 -9.97 2.17 15.28
C PHE A 81 -9.57 2.83 16.60
N SER A 82 -8.54 2.28 17.24
CA SER A 82 -7.99 2.78 18.49
C SER A 82 -6.49 2.99 18.37
N TYR A 83 -6.03 4.22 18.59
CA TYR A 83 -4.62 4.61 18.44
C TYR A 83 -4.12 5.23 19.73
N GLN A 84 -3.25 4.50 20.44
CA GLN A 84 -2.83 4.84 21.81
C GLN A 84 -1.37 5.31 21.89
N LEU A 85 -0.72 5.52 20.75
CA LEU A 85 0.63 6.08 20.67
C LEU A 85 0.59 7.61 20.74
N GLN A 86 1.63 8.20 21.33
CA GLN A 86 1.80 9.65 21.42
C GLN A 86 2.31 10.29 20.12
N SER A 87 2.92 9.47 19.26
CA SER A 87 3.49 9.92 17.99
C SER A 87 3.08 8.97 16.88
N ASP A 88 2.99 9.51 15.66
CA ASP A 88 2.69 8.74 14.47
C ASP A 88 3.98 8.33 13.77
N TYR A 89 3.89 7.28 12.94
CA TYR A 89 5.03 6.69 12.25
C TYR A 89 4.78 6.70 10.75
N THR A 90 5.78 7.07 9.97
CA THR A 90 5.70 7.02 8.50
C THR A 90 5.69 5.58 8.01
N LEU A 91 5.06 5.37 6.86
CA LEU A 91 5.16 4.08 6.16
C LEU A 91 6.52 3.98 5.46
N TYR A 92 7.07 2.77 5.42
CA TYR A 92 8.31 2.50 4.69
C TYR A 92 8.19 1.19 3.91
N LYS A 93 9.23 0.89 3.11
CA LYS A 93 9.24 -0.17 2.09
C LYS A 93 8.71 -1.54 2.58
N ALA A 94 8.92 -1.91 3.84
CA ALA A 94 8.44 -3.19 4.34
C ALA A 94 6.91 -3.27 4.35
N VAL A 95 6.21 -2.17 4.67
CA VAL A 95 4.74 -2.14 4.76
C VAL A 95 4.08 -2.39 3.39
N THR A 96 4.76 -2.06 2.29
CA THR A 96 4.22 -2.27 0.94
C THR A 96 4.15 -3.75 0.54
N GLN A 97 4.74 -4.65 1.32
CA GLN A 97 4.67 -6.09 1.08
C GLN A 97 3.38 -6.70 1.63
N ILE A 98 2.68 -6.01 2.55
CA ILE A 98 1.41 -6.47 3.08
C ILE A 98 0.35 -6.36 1.98
N HIS A 99 -0.16 -7.51 1.55
CA HIS A 99 -1.28 -7.59 0.62
C HIS A 99 -2.09 -8.85 0.90
N THR A 100 -3.14 -8.73 1.72
CA THR A 100 -3.93 -9.87 2.18
C THR A 100 -5.38 -9.48 2.47
N THR A 101 -6.30 -10.42 2.38
CA THR A 101 -7.71 -10.23 2.78
C THR A 101 -7.95 -10.58 4.25
N ASP A 102 -6.94 -11.11 4.96
CA ASP A 102 -7.03 -11.46 6.37
C ASP A 102 -6.45 -10.36 7.28
N VAL A 103 -7.31 -9.80 8.14
CA VAL A 103 -6.96 -8.75 9.10
C VAL A 103 -5.98 -9.24 10.17
N TYR A 104 -6.05 -10.51 10.56
CA TYR A 104 -5.16 -11.08 11.59
C TYR A 104 -3.74 -11.20 11.05
N SER A 105 -3.59 -11.75 9.85
CA SER A 105 -2.31 -11.77 9.14
C SER A 105 -1.75 -10.37 8.93
N ALA A 106 -2.56 -9.42 8.43
CA ALA A 106 -2.10 -8.05 8.16
C ALA A 106 -1.60 -7.33 9.42
N THR A 107 -2.35 -7.41 10.53
CA THR A 107 -1.98 -6.76 11.79
C THR A 107 -0.78 -7.42 12.46
N SER A 108 -0.65 -8.75 12.38
CA SER A 108 0.53 -9.48 12.85
C SER A 108 1.79 -9.08 12.08
N GLU A 109 1.71 -8.96 10.76
CA GLU A 109 2.85 -8.52 9.93
C GLU A 109 3.20 -7.06 10.21
N LEU A 110 2.20 -6.19 10.39
CA LEU A 110 2.44 -4.80 10.75
C LEU A 110 3.10 -4.66 12.13
N SER A 111 2.70 -5.49 13.09
CA SER A 111 3.33 -5.52 14.41
C SER A 111 4.77 -6.02 14.36
N SER A 112 5.12 -6.92 13.44
CA SER A 112 6.51 -7.39 13.29
C SER A 112 7.39 -6.33 12.61
N ILE A 113 6.86 -5.64 11.59
CA ILE A 113 7.52 -4.54 10.89
C ILE A 113 7.91 -3.42 11.85
N TYR A 114 6.98 -2.97 12.71
CA TYR A 114 7.22 -1.87 13.64
C TYR A 114 7.69 -2.30 15.04
N ALA A 115 8.07 -3.58 15.22
CA ALA A 115 8.49 -4.10 16.53
C ALA A 115 9.71 -3.36 17.09
N ALA A 116 10.66 -2.99 16.22
CA ALA A 116 11.84 -2.21 16.60
C ALA A 116 11.52 -0.81 17.13
N GLN A 117 10.39 -0.23 16.72
CA GLN A 117 9.88 1.06 17.20
C GLN A 117 9.02 0.91 18.47
N GLY A 118 8.88 -0.30 19.00
CA GLY A 118 8.04 -0.58 20.15
C GLY A 118 6.56 -0.40 19.85
N VAL A 119 6.13 -0.59 18.60
CA VAL A 119 4.71 -0.51 18.22
C VAL A 119 4.12 -1.92 18.17
N SER A 120 2.98 -2.10 18.81
CA SER A 120 2.17 -3.32 18.70
C SER A 120 0.83 -3.00 18.06
N VAL A 121 0.49 -3.77 17.02
CA VAL A 121 -0.79 -3.69 16.32
C VAL A 121 -1.54 -5.00 16.56
N THR A 122 -2.75 -4.90 17.08
CA THR A 122 -3.59 -6.05 17.45
C THR A 122 -5.00 -5.85 16.93
N THR A 123 -5.72 -6.95 16.75
CA THR A 123 -7.14 -6.93 16.37
C THR A 123 -7.89 -8.07 17.04
N ASP A 124 -9.18 -7.83 17.31
CA ASP A 124 -10.15 -8.83 17.76
C ASP A 124 -11.20 -9.15 16.67
N GLY A 125 -10.96 -8.69 15.44
CA GLY A 125 -11.90 -8.83 14.31
C GLY A 125 -12.96 -7.73 14.22
N HIS A 126 -13.09 -6.88 15.22
CA HIS A 126 -14.02 -5.74 15.23
C HIS A 126 -13.33 -4.40 15.47
N GLU A 127 -12.19 -4.39 16.15
CA GLU A 127 -11.34 -3.23 16.41
C GLU A 127 -9.90 -3.53 15.96
N ILE A 128 -9.23 -2.54 15.39
CA ILE A 128 -7.76 -2.53 15.29
C ILE A 128 -7.23 -1.55 16.33
N ARG A 129 -6.39 -2.07 17.22
CA ARG A 129 -5.74 -1.31 18.30
C ARG A 129 -4.25 -1.23 18.10
N VAL A 130 -3.74 -0.01 18.16
CA VAL A 130 -2.31 0.30 18.16
C VAL A 130 -1.89 0.80 19.53
N SER A 131 -0.88 0.16 20.12
CA SER A 131 -0.37 0.50 21.44
C SER A 131 1.15 0.32 21.51
N ALA A 132 1.77 0.86 22.57
CA ALA A 132 3.18 0.62 22.81
C ALA A 132 3.37 -0.86 23.21
N ALA A 133 4.30 -1.55 22.54
CA ALA A 133 4.70 -2.88 22.90
C ALA A 133 5.25 -2.85 24.33
N ARG A 134 4.60 -3.59 25.24
CA ARG A 134 5.14 -3.81 26.57
C ARG A 134 6.36 -4.68 26.39
N MET A 135 7.56 -4.10 26.52
CA MET A 135 8.76 -4.89 26.69
C MET A 135 8.52 -5.71 27.96
N SER A 136 8.38 -7.02 27.81
CA SER A 136 8.32 -7.93 28.95
C SER A 136 9.59 -7.70 29.75
N SER A 137 9.48 -6.91 30.82
CA SER A 137 10.49 -6.88 31.86
C SER A 137 10.48 -8.27 32.46
N SER A 138 11.37 -9.14 31.98
CA SER A 138 11.76 -10.32 32.71
C SER A 138 12.32 -9.81 34.03
N THR A 139 11.49 -9.76 35.06
CA THR A 139 11.93 -9.57 36.43
C THR A 139 12.92 -10.70 36.67
N GLY A 140 14.21 -10.39 36.60
CA GLY A 140 15.27 -11.30 36.97
C GLY A 140 14.97 -11.75 38.39
N THR A 141 14.63 -13.03 38.55
CA THR A 141 14.74 -13.68 39.85
C THR A 141 16.23 -13.68 40.15
N THR A 142 16.69 -12.72 40.94
CA THR A 142 17.97 -12.80 41.63
C THR A 142 17.83 -13.90 42.67
N GLU A 143 17.97 -15.16 42.24
CA GLU A 143 18.27 -16.26 43.14
C GLU A 143 19.81 -16.34 43.20
N THR A 144 20.37 -15.74 44.24
CA THR A 144 21.76 -15.95 44.67
C THR A 144 21.72 -16.84 45.92
N PRO A 145 22.59 -17.86 46.01
CA PRO A 145 22.36 -19.04 46.84
C PRO A 145 22.79 -18.81 48.29
N ALA A 146 22.01 -19.36 49.23
CA ALA A 146 22.45 -19.52 50.61
C ALA A 146 22.07 -20.91 51.11
N SER A 147 23.08 -21.76 51.16
CA SER A 147 23.09 -23.09 51.76
C SER A 147 22.51 -23.10 53.17
N GLY A 148 21.65 -24.09 53.46
CA GLY A 148 21.10 -24.32 54.79
C GLY A 148 20.35 -25.65 54.93
N THR A 149 21.10 -26.75 54.88
CA THR A 149 20.84 -28.07 55.51
C THR A 149 19.67 -28.94 54.98
N PRO A 150 19.95 -30.23 54.66
CA PRO A 150 18.96 -31.17 54.12
C PRO A 150 18.07 -31.74 55.23
N GLN A 151 16.75 -31.75 55.03
CA GLN A 151 15.83 -32.48 55.92
C GLN A 151 14.81 -33.31 55.13
N SER A 152 15.06 -34.62 55.21
CA SER A 152 14.17 -35.77 55.08
C SER A 152 13.36 -35.96 53.79
N ALA A 153 13.88 -36.91 53.02
CA ALA A 153 13.14 -37.74 52.08
C ALA A 153 11.85 -38.31 52.68
N SER A 154 10.78 -38.26 51.88
CA SER A 154 9.68 -39.21 51.91
C SER A 154 9.09 -39.28 50.51
N ALA A 155 9.46 -40.34 49.78
CA ALA A 155 8.74 -40.85 48.61
C ALA A 155 8.09 -42.19 49.03
N PRO A 156 7.31 -42.85 48.17
CA PRO A 156 6.07 -42.43 47.51
C PRO A 156 4.93 -43.40 47.88
N GLN A 157 3.65 -43.03 47.72
CA GLN A 157 2.57 -44.01 47.69
C GLN A 157 1.79 -43.95 46.37
N ASN A 158 2.19 -44.88 45.50
CA ASN A 158 1.41 -45.45 44.41
C ASN A 158 0.17 -46.16 44.97
N THR A 159 -1.01 -45.95 44.38
CA THR A 159 -2.07 -46.98 44.32
C THR A 159 -3.03 -46.67 43.15
N PRO A 160 -3.04 -47.50 42.08
CA PRO A 160 -4.24 -47.89 41.34
C PRO A 160 -4.64 -49.34 41.72
N PRO A 161 -5.75 -49.96 41.24
CA PRO A 161 -6.79 -49.52 40.29
C PRO A 161 -8.24 -49.80 40.78
N ALA A 162 -9.28 -49.39 40.01
CA ALA A 162 -10.52 -50.16 39.85
C ALA A 162 -11.40 -49.61 38.71
N GLN A 163 -11.61 -50.43 37.69
CA GLN A 163 -12.71 -50.31 36.72
C GLN A 163 -13.98 -50.98 37.25
N ALA A 164 -15.14 -50.41 36.90
CA ALA A 164 -16.45 -51.04 36.60
C ALA A 164 -17.46 -49.86 36.58
N LYS A 165 -18.32 -49.64 35.58
CA LYS A 165 -19.07 -50.54 34.70
C LYS A 165 -19.53 -49.73 33.48
#